data_AF-A0A924RXE6-F1
#
_entry.id   AF-A0A924RXE6-F1
#
_cell.length_a   1.000
_cell.length_b   1.000
_cell.length_c   1.000
_cell.angle_alpha   90.00
_cell.angle_beta   90.00
_cell.angle_gamma   90.00
#
_symmetry.space_group_name_H-M   'P 1'
#
loop_
_entity.id
_entity.type
_entity.pdbx_description
1 polymer ?
#
loop_
_entity_poly.entity_id
_entity_poly.type
_entity_poly.pdbx_seq_one_letter_code
_entity_poly.pdbx_strand_id
1 'polypeptide(L)'
;MKQHIKYFLNLFLLTITISACNRDSKQVENDEDSSKVMQYSLKDKPAQLADVPWAAELDSNSQKISMQKSDMVKNEDLDINNIAEAINRKYPEIHIASQNQSNDTVFVNIPDATYLTQQSGNMGSEIFMAETTYSFTEILGVKFVNFNFKEGDHATPGTFKREDFNLKQEFIPNK
;
A
#
# COMPACT_ATOMS: atom_id res chain seq x y z
N MET A 1 23.91 -37.68 -57.61
CA MET A 1 25.29 -37.74 -57.07
C MET A 1 25.61 -36.36 -56.51
N LYS A 2 25.86 -36.09 -55.24
CA LYS A 2 26.40 -36.89 -54.13
C LYS A 2 25.64 -36.55 -52.83
N GLN A 3 25.38 -37.59 -52.02
CA GLN A 3 25.05 -37.51 -50.60
C GLN A 3 26.35 -37.40 -49.79
N HIS A 4 26.34 -36.63 -48.71
CA HIS A 4 27.14 -36.86 -47.48
C HIS A 4 26.43 -36.09 -46.35
N ILE A 5 26.42 -36.46 -45.07
CA ILE A 5 26.43 -37.72 -44.32
C ILE A 5 26.10 -37.26 -42.88
N LYS A 6 25.30 -38.03 -42.15
CA LYS A 6 24.86 -37.73 -40.77
C LYS A 6 25.95 -38.10 -39.74
N TYR A 7 25.62 -37.80 -38.47
CA TYR A 7 26.24 -38.27 -37.22
C TYR A 7 27.45 -37.43 -36.77
N PHE A 8 27.59 -37.00 -35.51
CA PHE A 8 27.55 -37.77 -34.27
C PHE A 8 27.29 -36.73 -33.14
N LEU A 9 26.22 -36.82 -32.34
CA LEU A 9 26.09 -37.66 -31.16
C LEU A 9 27.17 -37.38 -30.09
N ASN A 10 26.67 -37.17 -28.87
CA ASN A 10 27.34 -37.14 -27.57
C ASN A 10 27.81 -35.77 -27.05
N LEU A 11 27.71 -35.44 -25.77
CA LEU A 11 27.09 -36.06 -24.58
C LEU A 11 27.48 -35.11 -23.44
N PHE A 12 26.52 -34.71 -22.62
CA PHE A 12 26.65 -34.61 -21.16
C PHE A 12 27.89 -33.92 -20.58
N LEU A 13 27.70 -32.79 -19.90
CA LEU A 13 28.17 -32.76 -18.51
C LEU A 13 27.35 -31.79 -17.64
N LEU A 14 26.56 -32.43 -16.80
CA LEU A 14 25.98 -31.94 -15.55
C LEU A 14 27.11 -31.51 -14.60
N THR A 15 27.08 -30.27 -14.09
CA THR A 15 27.79 -29.89 -12.85
C THR A 15 26.82 -29.18 -11.92
N ILE A 16 26.05 -29.98 -11.20
CA ILE A 16 25.58 -29.67 -9.85
C ILE A 16 26.81 -29.66 -8.96
N THR A 17 27.03 -28.60 -8.16
CA THR A 17 27.60 -28.76 -6.81
C THR A 17 27.56 -27.47 -5.97
N ILE A 18 26.88 -27.63 -4.83
CA ILE A 18 27.05 -27.06 -3.47
C ILE A 18 26.88 -25.55 -3.22
N SER A 19 25.69 -25.22 -2.70
CA SER A 19 25.49 -24.20 -1.67
C SER A 19 26.43 -24.44 -0.48
N ALA A 20 27.20 -23.42 -0.11
CA ALA A 20 27.85 -23.31 1.18
C ALA A 20 27.20 -22.15 1.95
N CYS A 21 26.36 -22.47 2.94
CA CYS A 21 26.01 -21.53 4.00
C CYS A 21 27.10 -21.61 5.08
N ASN A 22 28.02 -20.65 5.12
CA ASN A 22 28.80 -20.41 6.33
C ASN A 22 27.96 -19.56 7.27
N ARG A 23 27.53 -20.16 8.39
CA ARG A 23 26.96 -19.46 9.54
C ARG A 23 28.12 -19.19 10.49
N ASP A 24 28.76 -18.03 10.34
CA ASP A 24 29.82 -17.58 11.23
C ASP A 24 29.17 -16.85 12.42
N SER A 25 29.20 -17.49 13.59
CA SER A 25 28.77 -16.86 14.84
C SER A 25 29.94 -16.05 15.39
N LYS A 26 29.93 -14.74 15.16
CA LYS A 26 30.74 -13.80 15.93
C LYS A 26 29.84 -13.06 16.90
N GLN A 27 30.01 -13.38 18.19
CA GLN A 27 29.66 -12.48 19.26
C GLN A 27 30.47 -11.20 19.09
N VAL A 28 29.78 -10.06 19.10
CA VAL A 28 30.38 -8.75 19.37
C VAL A 28 29.62 -8.20 20.56
N GLU A 29 30.41 -7.89 21.59
CA GLU A 29 30.02 -7.29 22.85
C GLU A 29 29.31 -5.95 22.68
N ASN A 30 28.49 -5.64 23.68
CA ASN A 30 27.82 -4.37 23.88
C ASN A 30 28.82 -3.21 23.93
N ASP A 31 28.44 -2.08 23.33
CA ASP A 31 28.64 -0.79 23.97
C ASP A 31 27.39 0.08 23.73
N GLU A 32 26.97 0.69 24.83
CA GLU A 32 25.75 1.47 25.00
C GLU A 32 25.81 2.79 24.22
N ASP A 33 24.78 3.07 23.40
CA ASP A 33 24.32 4.44 23.24
C ASP A 33 22.78 4.46 23.22
N SER A 34 22.26 5.32 24.09
CA SER A 34 20.88 5.39 24.51
C SER A 34 20.01 6.00 23.40
N SER A 35 19.36 5.13 22.64
CA SER A 35 18.12 5.47 21.94
C SER A 35 17.08 4.41 22.26
N LYS A 36 16.07 4.81 23.04
CA LYS A 36 14.96 4.00 23.54
C LYS A 36 14.27 3.24 22.41
N VAL A 37 14.71 2.01 22.14
CA VAL A 37 14.02 1.07 21.25
C VAL A 37 12.76 0.61 21.97
N MET A 38 11.61 1.14 21.53
CA MET A 38 10.31 0.70 21.99
C MET A 38 10.10 -0.75 21.53
N GLN A 39 10.21 -1.68 22.48
CA GLN A 39 10.00 -3.10 22.29
C GLN A 39 8.49 -3.32 22.09
N TYR A 40 8.04 -3.34 20.83
CA TYR A 40 6.66 -3.67 20.49
C TYR A 40 6.40 -5.15 20.81
N SER A 41 5.61 -5.39 21.85
CA SER A 41 5.07 -6.70 22.19
C SER A 41 4.16 -7.19 21.07
N LEU A 42 4.43 -8.39 20.55
CA LEU A 42 3.66 -9.06 19.47
C LEU A 42 2.22 -9.48 19.87
N LYS A 43 1.64 -8.89 20.93
CA LYS A 43 0.29 -9.24 21.44
C LYS A 43 -0.80 -8.21 21.16
N ASP A 44 -0.46 -7.03 20.66
CA ASP A 44 -1.42 -5.96 20.39
C ASP A 44 -1.45 -5.61 18.89
N LYS A 45 -1.60 -6.61 18.01
CA LYS A 45 -1.94 -6.29 16.62
C LYS A 45 -3.37 -5.73 16.64
N PRO A 46 -3.64 -4.50 16.16
CA PRO A 46 -5.00 -4.00 16.06
C PRO A 46 -5.85 -4.99 15.25
N ALA A 47 -7.12 -5.11 15.61
CA ALA A 47 -8.06 -5.94 14.87
C ALA A 47 -7.95 -5.57 13.38
N GLN A 48 -7.58 -6.54 12.55
CA GLN A 48 -7.45 -6.30 11.12
C GLN A 48 -8.80 -5.86 10.58
N LEU A 49 -8.88 -4.67 9.98
CA LEU A 49 -10.12 -4.20 9.38
C LEU A 49 -10.59 -5.19 8.30
N ALA A 50 -11.89 -5.46 8.23
CA ALA A 50 -12.46 -6.32 7.19
C ALA A 50 -12.38 -5.67 5.80
N ASP A 51 -12.44 -4.34 5.73
CA ASP A 51 -12.43 -3.54 4.51
C ASP A 51 -11.79 -2.16 4.77
N VAL A 52 -11.63 -1.34 3.73
CA VAL A 52 -11.26 0.07 3.87
C VAL A 52 -12.41 0.88 4.47
N PRO A 53 -12.15 1.89 5.33
CA PRO A 53 -13.22 2.71 5.92
C PRO A 53 -14.05 3.46 4.88
N TRP A 54 -13.42 3.87 3.76
CA TRP A 54 -14.06 4.58 2.66
C TRP A 54 -13.65 3.99 1.32
N ALA A 55 -14.63 3.74 0.46
CA ALA A 55 -14.44 3.22 -0.88
C ALA A 55 -15.14 4.10 -1.92
N ALA A 56 -14.56 4.22 -3.12
CA ALA A 56 -15.22 4.78 -4.27
C ALA A 56 -16.14 3.74 -4.91
N GLU A 57 -17.41 4.10 -5.11
CA GLU A 57 -18.40 3.23 -5.72
C GLU A 57 -19.03 3.89 -6.95
N LEU A 58 -19.19 3.09 -8.01
CA LEU A 58 -19.86 3.49 -9.25
C LEU A 58 -21.36 3.18 -9.15
N ASP A 59 -22.19 4.21 -9.19
CA ASP A 59 -23.62 4.01 -9.36
C ASP A 59 -23.93 3.55 -10.80
N SER A 60 -24.41 2.32 -10.92
CA SER A 60 -24.70 1.69 -12.21
C SER A 60 -25.74 2.44 -13.07
N ASN A 61 -26.62 3.23 -12.45
CA ASN A 61 -27.66 3.98 -13.16
C ASN A 61 -27.15 5.31 -13.72
N SER A 62 -26.53 6.12 -12.86
CA SER A 62 -26.07 7.47 -13.20
C SER A 62 -24.64 7.52 -13.73
N GLN A 63 -23.90 6.40 -13.64
CA GLN A 63 -22.48 6.30 -14.02
C GLN A 63 -21.59 7.31 -13.26
N LYS A 64 -22.01 7.69 -12.06
CA LYS A 64 -21.27 8.61 -11.19
C LYS A 64 -20.52 7.83 -10.12
N ILE A 65 -19.31 8.28 -9.83
CA ILE A 65 -18.49 7.76 -8.75
C ILE A 65 -18.71 8.62 -7.51
N SER A 66 -18.90 7.95 -6.37
CA SER A 66 -19.09 8.58 -5.07
C SER A 66 -18.27 7.87 -4.02
N MET A 67 -17.90 8.60 -2.97
CA MET A 67 -17.26 8.04 -1.78
C MET A 67 -18.33 7.50 -0.85
N GLN A 68 -18.22 6.23 -0.49
CA GLN A 68 -19.10 5.53 0.45
C GLN A 68 -18.33 5.03 1.66
N LYS A 69 -18.95 5.18 2.83
CA LYS A 69 -18.39 4.71 4.09
C LYS A 69 -18.78 3.24 4.29
N SER A 70 -17.83 2.41 4.72
CA SER A 70 -18.09 1.02 5.05
C SER A 70 -18.85 0.89 6.38
N ASP A 71 -20.00 0.21 6.36
CA ASP A 71 -20.75 -0.16 7.57
C ASP A 71 -20.06 -1.28 8.38
N MET A 72 -19.07 -1.96 7.78
CA MET A 72 -18.31 -3.04 8.42
C MET A 72 -17.15 -2.54 9.27
N VAL A 73 -16.76 -1.28 9.12
CA VAL A 73 -15.61 -0.67 9.80
C VAL A 73 -16.12 0.28 10.87
N LYS A 74 -15.84 -0.03 12.14
CA LYS A 74 -16.26 0.81 13.25
C LYS A 74 -15.19 1.86 13.57
N ASN A 75 -15.62 3.03 14.02
CA ASN A 75 -14.72 4.15 14.30
C ASN A 75 -13.72 3.85 15.43
N GLU A 76 -14.13 3.07 16.43
CA GLU A 76 -13.27 2.61 17.53
C GLU A 76 -12.14 1.69 17.08
N ASP A 77 -12.29 1.05 15.92
CA ASP A 77 -11.30 0.17 15.33
C ASP A 77 -10.34 0.93 14.42
N LEU A 78 -10.45 2.26 14.25
CA LEU A 78 -9.60 3.00 13.32
C LEU A 78 -8.27 3.41 13.94
N ASP A 79 -7.17 2.96 13.33
CA ASP A 79 -5.84 3.48 13.58
C ASP A 79 -5.04 3.55 12.28
N ILE A 80 -3.96 4.33 12.29
CA ILE A 80 -3.18 4.62 11.08
C ILE A 80 -2.59 3.33 10.46
N ASN A 81 -2.18 2.36 11.27
CA ASN A 81 -1.57 1.12 10.78
C ASN A 81 -2.62 0.22 10.14
N ASN A 82 -3.78 0.04 10.78
CA ASN A 82 -4.79 -0.86 10.24
C ASN A 82 -5.46 -0.31 8.96
N ILE A 83 -5.56 1.02 8.81
CA ILE A 83 -6.01 1.66 7.58
C ILE A 83 -4.98 1.44 6.47
N ALA A 84 -3.68 1.67 6.75
CA ALA A 84 -2.62 1.39 5.77
C ALA A 84 -2.61 -0.09 5.34
N GLU A 85 -2.78 -1.01 6.29
CA GLU A 85 -2.91 -2.45 5.99
C GLU A 85 -4.14 -2.75 5.12
N ALA A 86 -5.29 -2.10 5.34
CA ALA A 86 -6.49 -2.28 4.53
C ALA A 86 -6.30 -1.74 3.10
N ILE A 87 -5.74 -0.53 2.96
CA ILE A 87 -5.44 0.08 1.66
C ILE A 87 -4.46 -0.79 0.87
N ASN A 88 -3.37 -1.25 1.49
CA ASN A 88 -2.38 -2.11 0.85
C ASN A 88 -2.96 -3.46 0.38
N ARG A 89 -4.00 -4.00 1.06
CA ARG A 89 -4.69 -5.21 0.59
C ARG A 89 -5.59 -4.94 -0.61
N LYS A 90 -6.25 -3.78 -0.63
CA LYS A 90 -7.14 -3.38 -1.73
C LYS A 90 -6.37 -3.03 -3.01
N TYR A 91 -5.19 -2.40 -2.86
CA TYR A 91 -4.33 -1.95 -3.95
C TYR A 91 -2.94 -2.58 -3.84
N PRO A 92 -2.78 -3.89 -4.13
CA PRO A 92 -1.50 -4.58 -3.96
C PRO A 92 -0.37 -4.00 -4.83
N GLU A 93 -0.69 -3.32 -5.94
CA GLU A 93 0.24 -2.64 -6.82
C GLU A 93 0.65 -1.23 -6.36
N ILE A 94 0.00 -0.67 -5.33
CA ILE A 94 0.34 0.63 -4.72
C ILE A 94 0.60 0.43 -3.23
N HIS A 95 1.88 0.29 -2.86
CA HIS A 95 2.25 -0.06 -1.49
C HIS A 95 2.64 1.15 -0.63
N ILE A 96 1.84 1.44 0.40
CA ILE A 96 2.21 2.33 1.50
C ILE A 96 3.22 1.61 2.39
N ALA A 97 4.49 2.00 2.30
CA ALA A 97 5.59 1.38 3.02
C ALA A 97 5.77 1.92 4.45
N SER A 98 5.33 3.14 4.70
CA SER A 98 5.34 3.73 6.04
C SER A 98 4.27 4.80 6.18
N GLN A 99 3.77 4.94 7.41
CA GLN A 99 2.75 5.89 7.79
C GLN A 99 3.01 6.41 9.19
N ASN A 100 2.86 7.71 9.39
CA ASN A 100 2.94 8.35 10.70
C ASN A 100 2.02 9.56 10.75
N GLN A 101 1.59 9.96 11.95
CA GLN A 101 0.84 11.18 12.14
C GLN A 101 1.70 12.24 12.82
N SER A 102 1.52 13.49 12.40
CA SER A 102 1.99 14.67 13.11
C SER A 102 0.86 15.70 13.10
N ASN A 103 0.43 16.12 14.30
CA ASN A 103 -0.75 16.97 14.49
C ASN A 103 -1.99 16.38 13.80
N ASP A 104 -2.61 17.13 12.88
CA ASP A 104 -3.81 16.74 12.13
C ASP A 104 -3.50 16.13 10.75
N THR A 105 -2.24 15.77 10.49
CA THR A 105 -1.80 15.24 9.19
C THR A 105 -1.21 13.85 9.34
N VAL A 106 -1.71 12.91 8.53
CA VAL A 106 -1.07 11.60 8.31
C VAL A 106 -0.13 11.71 7.11
N PHE A 107 1.10 11.25 7.26
CA PHE A 107 2.11 11.19 6.20
C PHE A 107 2.21 9.75 5.72
N VAL A 108 2.05 9.52 4.43
CA VAL A 108 2.15 8.19 3.80
C VAL A 108 3.27 8.20 2.77
N ASN A 109 4.09 7.16 2.76
CA ASN A 109 5.19 6.99 1.83
C ASN A 109 4.94 5.82 0.89
N ILE A 110 5.01 6.06 -0.42
CA ILE A 110 4.82 5.06 -1.48
C ILE A 110 6.11 5.05 -2.33
N PRO A 111 7.09 4.19 -2.00
CA PRO A 111 8.41 4.21 -2.65
C PRO A 111 8.36 3.89 -4.15
N ASP A 112 7.49 2.95 -4.55
CA ASP A 112 7.20 2.65 -5.94
C ASP A 112 5.76 3.04 -6.25
N ALA A 113 5.61 4.18 -6.91
CA ALA A 113 4.32 4.71 -7.36
C ALA A 113 4.16 4.61 -8.88
N THR A 114 4.90 3.71 -9.55
CA THR A 114 4.84 3.56 -11.01
C THR A 114 3.43 3.24 -11.48
N TYR A 115 2.74 2.31 -10.79
CA TYR A 115 1.37 1.99 -11.14
C TYR A 115 0.44 3.20 -10.94
N LEU A 116 0.50 3.82 -9.75
CA LEU A 116 -0.29 4.99 -9.38
C LEU A 116 -0.10 6.17 -10.33
N THR A 117 1.11 6.40 -10.83
CA THR A 117 1.42 7.61 -11.60
C THR A 117 1.38 7.40 -13.10
N GLN A 118 1.47 6.15 -13.59
CA GLN A 118 1.65 5.86 -15.01
C GLN A 118 0.68 4.81 -15.58
N GLN A 119 0.08 3.94 -14.74
CA GLN A 119 -0.66 2.77 -15.23
C GLN A 119 -2.15 2.77 -14.84
N SER A 120 -2.50 3.37 -13.70
CA SER A 120 -3.90 3.45 -13.24
C SER A 120 -4.76 4.44 -14.03
N GLY A 121 -4.12 5.36 -14.77
CA GLY A 121 -4.77 6.49 -15.43
C GLY A 121 -5.34 7.51 -14.43
N ASN A 122 -5.72 8.70 -14.92
CA ASN A 122 -6.18 9.82 -14.07
C ASN A 122 -7.27 9.42 -13.07
N MET A 123 -8.30 8.69 -13.52
CA MET A 123 -9.40 8.27 -12.66
C MET A 123 -8.97 7.26 -11.59
N GLY A 124 -8.16 6.27 -11.95
CA GLY A 124 -7.67 5.28 -10.98
C GLY A 124 -6.77 5.91 -9.92
N SER A 125 -5.94 6.87 -10.33
CA SER A 125 -5.10 7.65 -9.43
C SER A 125 -5.93 8.53 -8.49
N GLU A 126 -6.94 9.24 -9.01
CA GLU A 126 -7.86 10.05 -8.21
C GLU A 126 -8.62 9.19 -7.19
N ILE A 127 -9.13 8.02 -7.60
CA ILE A 127 -9.82 7.07 -6.71
C ILE A 127 -8.89 6.60 -5.58
N PHE A 128 -7.67 6.15 -5.88
CA PHE A 128 -6.73 5.70 -4.86
C PHE A 128 -6.44 6.80 -3.84
N MET A 129 -6.13 8.00 -4.33
CA MET A 129 -5.80 9.13 -3.46
C MET A 129 -7.01 9.57 -2.62
N ALA A 130 -8.22 9.55 -3.20
CA ALA A 130 -9.46 9.88 -2.51
C ALA A 130 -9.79 8.85 -1.41
N GLU A 131 -9.80 7.55 -1.74
CA GLU A 131 -10.04 6.49 -0.76
C GLU A 131 -9.06 6.53 0.40
N THR A 132 -7.77 6.72 0.10
CA THR A 132 -6.74 6.84 1.11
C THR A 132 -6.97 8.08 1.98
N THR A 133 -7.28 9.23 1.37
CA THR A 133 -7.53 10.48 2.10
C THR A 133 -8.76 10.38 2.98
N TYR A 134 -9.89 9.91 2.46
CA TYR A 134 -11.13 9.76 3.20
C TYR A 134 -10.97 8.77 4.36
N SER A 135 -10.26 7.65 4.14
CA SER A 135 -10.02 6.63 5.15
C SER A 135 -9.19 7.14 6.32
N PHE A 136 -8.04 7.79 6.08
CA PHE A 136 -7.23 8.34 7.18
C PHE A 136 -7.91 9.52 7.88
N THR A 137 -8.63 10.37 7.16
CA THR A 137 -9.37 11.49 7.75
C THR A 137 -10.65 11.07 8.48
N GLU A 138 -10.99 9.78 8.49
CA GLU A 138 -12.03 9.24 9.37
C GLU A 138 -11.52 9.09 10.82
N ILE A 139 -10.20 9.01 11.03
CA ILE A 139 -9.60 9.01 12.37
C ILE A 139 -9.87 10.37 13.03
N LEU A 140 -10.43 10.36 14.24
CA LEU A 140 -10.70 11.58 14.98
C LEU A 140 -9.42 12.41 15.17
N GLY A 141 -9.44 13.66 14.73
CA GLY A 141 -8.31 14.58 14.84
C GLY A 141 -7.40 14.63 13.61
N VAL A 142 -7.58 13.72 12.63
CA VAL A 142 -6.88 13.79 11.33
C VAL A 142 -7.74 14.56 10.33
N LYS A 143 -7.13 15.55 9.67
CA LYS A 143 -7.79 16.40 8.66
C LYS A 143 -7.13 16.30 7.28
N PHE A 144 -5.85 15.91 7.25
CA PHE A 144 -5.06 15.91 6.03
C PHE A 144 -4.29 14.60 5.88
N VAL A 145 -4.02 14.24 4.63
CA VAL A 145 -3.06 13.20 4.27
C VAL A 145 -2.01 13.79 3.35
N ASN A 146 -0.73 13.66 3.74
CA ASN A 146 0.40 14.01 2.90
C ASN A 146 0.95 12.74 2.24
N PHE A 147 0.96 12.72 0.92
CA PHE A 147 1.51 11.64 0.11
C PHE A 147 2.93 11.98 -0.32
N ASN A 148 3.87 11.11 0.02
CA ASN A 148 5.24 11.14 -0.46
C ASN A 148 5.48 10.03 -1.48
N PHE A 149 5.58 10.40 -2.75
CA PHE A 149 5.95 9.52 -3.85
C PHE A 149 6.56 10.32 -5.00
N LYS A 150 7.17 9.63 -5.96
CA LYS A 150 7.69 10.28 -7.17
C LYS A 150 6.53 10.63 -8.11
N GLU A 151 6.36 11.93 -8.40
CA GLU A 151 5.37 12.44 -9.34
C GLU A 151 5.44 11.77 -10.73
N GLY A 152 4.30 11.68 -11.39
CA GLY A 152 4.19 11.30 -12.79
C GLY A 152 2.88 11.79 -13.42
N ASP A 153 2.53 11.24 -14.58
CA ASP A 153 1.57 11.82 -15.51
C ASP A 153 0.13 11.88 -14.97
N HIS A 154 -0.21 10.98 -14.04
CA HIS A 154 -1.57 10.81 -13.53
C HIS A 154 -1.75 11.18 -12.05
N ALA A 155 -0.66 11.40 -11.30
CA ALA A 155 -0.75 11.78 -9.89
C ALA A 155 0.45 12.62 -9.44
N THR A 156 0.16 13.65 -8.64
CA THR A 156 1.15 14.54 -8.03
C THR A 156 1.13 14.33 -6.51
N PRO A 157 2.30 14.18 -5.86
CA PRO A 157 2.39 14.06 -4.41
C PRO A 157 2.03 15.39 -3.71
N GLY A 158 1.75 15.35 -2.42
CA GLY A 158 1.39 16.55 -1.67
C GLY A 158 0.39 16.28 -0.55
N THR A 159 -0.12 17.35 0.03
CA THR A 159 -1.11 17.29 1.12
C THR A 159 -2.51 17.47 0.57
N PHE A 160 -3.40 16.53 0.91
CA PHE A 160 -4.79 16.49 0.46
C PHE A 160 -5.74 16.41 1.65
N LYS A 161 -6.93 16.98 1.47
CA LYS A 161 -8.12 16.84 2.31
C LYS A 161 -9.28 16.34 1.45
N ARG A 162 -10.40 15.97 2.09
CA ARG A 162 -11.56 15.37 1.40
C ARG A 162 -12.11 16.24 0.27
N GLU A 163 -12.07 17.57 0.44
CA GLU A 163 -12.61 18.54 -0.51
C GLU A 163 -11.74 18.76 -1.75
N ASP A 164 -10.53 18.20 -1.79
CA ASP A 164 -9.64 18.31 -2.96
C ASP A 164 -10.04 17.34 -4.09
N PHE A 165 -10.95 16.40 -3.80
CA PHE A 165 -11.43 15.40 -4.76
C PHE A 165 -12.84 15.73 -5.26
N ASN A 166 -13.07 15.53 -6.55
CA ASN A 166 -14.39 15.77 -7.15
C ASN A 166 -15.28 14.51 -7.10
N LEU A 167 -15.22 13.80 -5.97
CA LEU A 167 -16.04 12.62 -5.68
C LEU A 167 -17.03 12.97 -4.58
N LYS A 168 -18.33 12.84 -4.85
CA LYS A 168 -19.36 13.19 -3.87
C LYS A 168 -19.38 12.17 -2.75
N GLN A 169 -19.49 12.63 -1.50
CA GLN A 169 -19.80 11.76 -0.38
C GLN A 169 -21.29 11.44 -0.40
N GLU A 170 -21.65 10.17 -0.51
CA GLU A 170 -23.06 9.74 -0.43
C GLU A 170 -23.26 8.86 0.82
N PHE A 171 -24.21 9.26 1.66
CA PHE A 171 -24.76 8.38 2.68
C PHE A 171 -25.84 7.54 2.01
N ILE A 172 -25.59 6.25 1.81
CA ILE A 172 -26.65 5.33 1.36
C ILE A 172 -27.38 4.83 2.60
N PRO A 173 -28.62 5.29 2.89
CA PRO A 173 -29.39 4.72 3.98
C PRO A 173 -29.65 3.24 3.68
N ASN A 174 -29.38 2.37 4.66
CA ASN A 174 -29.68 0.95 4.59
C ASN A 174 -31.12 0.74 4.09
N LYS A 175 -31.26 -0.06 3.01
CA LYS A 175 -32.55 -0.52 2.48
C LYS A 175 -33.12 -1.64 3.32
#